data_AF-A0A1X7UDX7-F1
#
_entry.id   AF-A0A1X7UDX7-F1
#
_cell.length_a   1.000
_cell.length_b   1.000
_cell.length_c   1.000
_cell.angle_alpha   90.00
_cell.angle_beta   90.00
_cell.angle_gamma   90.00
#
_symmetry.space_group_name_H-M   'P 1'
#
loop_
_entity.id
_entity.type
_entity.pdbx_description
1 polymer ?
#
loop_
_entity_poly.entity_id
_entity_poly.type
_entity_poly.pdbx_seq_one_letter_code
_entity_poly.pdbx_strand_id
1 'polypeptide(L)' 'KQIGGKDCSLFAIAVITAIAHGIDPSKSVFVQDKMRHHLLSCLQNNNITPFPCIT' A
#
# COMPACT_ATOMS: atom_id res chain seq x y z
N LYS A 1 8.73 2.35 5.21
CA LYS A 1 9.54 1.25 5.80
C LYS A 1 8.59 0.28 6.49
N GLN A 2 8.69 -1.02 6.20
CA GLN A 2 7.91 -2.07 6.87
C GLN A 2 8.38 -2.26 8.33
N ILE A 3 7.45 -2.54 9.24
CA ILE A 3 7.74 -2.98 10.61
C ILE A 3 7.45 -4.49 10.71
N GLY A 4 8.43 -5.29 11.15
CA GLY A 4 8.32 -6.76 11.25
C GLY A 4 8.52 -7.49 9.92
N GLY A 5 8.29 -8.81 9.87
CA GLY A 5 8.58 -9.65 8.68
C GLY A 5 7.37 -10.16 7.89
N LYS A 6 6.14 -10.01 8.41
CA LYS A 6 4.93 -10.64 7.85
C LYS A 6 4.23 -9.85 6.73
N ASP A 7 4.62 -8.59 6.50
CA ASP A 7 3.92 -7.68 5.57
C ASP A 7 4.78 -7.24 4.37
N CYS A 8 5.87 -7.94 4.06
CA CYS A 8 6.76 -7.56 2.95
C CYS A 8 6.06 -7.57 1.59
N SER A 9 5.20 -8.55 1.35
CA SER A 9 4.36 -8.62 0.15
C SER A 9 3.32 -7.49 0.10
N LEU A 10 2.73 -7.13 1.24
CA LEU A 10 1.76 -6.04 1.33
C LEU A 10 2.40 -4.68 1.02
N PHE A 11 3.61 -4.44 1.51
CA PHE A 11 4.40 -3.27 1.16
C PHE A 11 4.82 -3.28 -0.31
N ALA A 12 5.20 -4.42 -0.88
CA ALA A 12 5.52 -4.51 -2.30
C ALA A 12 4.33 -4.11 -3.18
N ILE A 13 3.12 -4.60 -2.86
CA ILE A 13 1.89 -4.22 -3.56
C ILE A 13 1.68 -2.71 -3.46
N ALA A 14 1.73 -2.12 -2.26
CA ALA A 14 1.51 -0.70 -2.08
C ALA A 14 2.54 0.18 -2.83
N VAL A 15 3.80 -0.22 -2.85
CA VAL A 15 4.85 0.47 -3.62
C VAL A 15 4.57 0.41 -5.11
N ILE A 16 4.26 -0.77 -5.65
CA ILE A 16 3.94 -0.93 -7.08
C ILE A 16 2.69 -0.12 -7.44
N THR A 17 1.66 -0.12 -6.59
CA THR A 17 0.46 0.70 -6.77
C THR A 17 0.80 2.20 -6.78
N ALA A 18 1.64 2.68 -5.86
CA ALA A 18 2.06 4.09 -5.87
C ALA A 18 2.75 4.46 -7.20
N ILE A 19 3.70 3.64 -7.65
CA ILE A 19 4.40 3.85 -8.92
C ILE A 19 3.43 3.86 -10.11
N ALA A 20 2.49 2.91 -10.16
CA ALA A 20 1.49 2.83 -11.22
C ALA A 20 0.57 4.07 -11.29
N HIS A 21 0.39 4.76 -10.17
CA HIS A 21 -0.39 6.01 -10.07
C HIS A 21 0.48 7.28 -10.14
N GLY A 22 1.77 7.17 -10.46
CA GLY A 22 2.68 8.32 -10.56
C GLY A 22 3.05 8.95 -9.21
N ILE A 23 2.84 8.24 -8.11
CA ILE A 23 3.18 8.68 -6.75
C ILE A 23 4.59 8.19 -6.42
N ASP A 24 5.43 9.08 -5.87
CA ASP A 24 6.75 8.73 -5.37
C ASP A 24 6.64 8.00 -4.01
N PRO A 25 6.90 6.67 -3.95
CA PRO A 25 6.75 5.90 -2.73
C PRO A 25 7.80 6.26 -1.67
N SER A 26 8.91 6.93 -2.04
CA SER A 26 9.92 7.39 -1.08
C SER A 26 9.41 8.52 -0.18
N LYS A 27 8.40 9.26 -0.67
CA LYS A 27 7.71 10.34 0.06
C LYS A 27 6.49 9.85 0.85
N SER A 28 6.20 8.55 0.79
CA SER A 28 4.99 7.98 1.39
C SER A 28 5.33 7.14 2.61
N VAL A 29 4.76 7.49 3.77
CA VAL A 29 4.78 6.64 4.97
C VAL A 29 3.48 5.85 5.02
N PHE A 30 3.51 4.61 4.50
CA PHE A 30 2.33 3.75 4.50
C PHE A 30 1.86 3.40 5.91
N VAL A 31 0.55 3.51 6.15
CA VAL A 31 -0.09 3.21 7.43
C VAL A 31 -0.35 1.70 7.52
N GLN A 32 0.67 0.95 7.96
CA GLN A 32 0.70 -0.53 7.93
C GLN A 32 -0.58 -1.20 8.45
N ASP A 33 -1.12 -0.73 9.58
CA ASP A 33 -2.32 -1.31 10.20
C ASP A 33 -3.59 -1.20 9.32
N LYS A 34 -3.62 -0.24 8.39
CA LYS A 34 -4.75 -0.01 7.47
C LYS A 34 -4.56 -0.69 6.11
N MET A 35 -3.33 -1.04 5.74
CA MET A 35 -3.03 -1.55 4.39
C MET A 35 -3.73 -2.86 4.08
N ARG A 36 -3.83 -3.79 5.04
CA ARG A 36 -4.43 -5.11 4.82
C ARG A 36 -5.93 -5.01 4.56
N HIS A 37 -6.63 -4.18 5.35
CA HIS A 37 -8.05 -3.89 5.16
C HIS A 37 -8.31 -3.16 3.83
N HIS A 38 -7.44 -2.22 3.46
CA HIS A 38 -7.52 -1.53 2.18
C HIS A 38 -7.35 -2.48 1.00
N LEU A 39 -6.36 -3.38 1.06
CA LEU A 39 -6.15 -4.39 0.02
C LEU A 39 -7.38 -5.29 -0.16
N LEU A 40 -8.00 -5.73 0.94
CA LEU A 40 -9.23 -6.53 0.86
C LEU A 40 -10.36 -5.78 0.14
N SER A 41 -10.58 -4.50 0.47
CA SER A 41 -11.56 -3.65 -0.19
C SER A 41 -11.25 -3.47 -1.69
N CYS A 42 -9.98 -3.26 -2.04
CA CYS A 42 -9.57 -3.15 -3.45
C CYS A 42 -9.88 -4.42 -4.24
N LEU A 43 -9.60 -5.60 -3.66
CA LEU A 43 -9.86 -6.88 -4.29
C LEU A 43 -11.37 -7.14 -4.46
N GLN A 44 -12.17 -6.82 -3.43
CA GLN A 44 -13.64 -6.93 -3.51
C GLN A 44 -14.23 -6.02 -4.61
N ASN A 45 -13.64 -4.84 -4.80
CA ASN A 45 -14.08 -3.87 -5.80
C ASN A 45 -13.40 -4.04 -7.17
N ASN A 46 -12.53 -5.04 -7.35
CA ASN A 46 -11.72 -5.25 -8.56
C ASN A 46 -10.95 -3.99 -9.02
N ASN A 47 -10.54 -3.15 -8.07
CA ASN A 47 -9.87 -1.88 -8.35
C ASN A 47 -8.83 -1.58 -7.27
N ILE A 48 -7.55 -1.70 -7.63
CA ILE A 48 -6.45 -1.39 -6.72
C ILE A 48 -6.15 0.10 -6.78
N THR A 49 -6.37 0.78 -5.67
CA THR A 49 -6.15 2.23 -5.52
C THR A 49 -4.98 2.50 -4.58
N PRO A 50 -4.34 3.69 -4.66
CA PRO A 50 -3.22 4.05 -3.79
C PRO A 50 -3.50 3.76 -2.32
N PHE A 51 -2.51 3.16 -1.65
CA PHE A 51 -2.65 2.72 -0.28
C PHE A 51 -2.62 3.91 0.71
N PRO A 52 -3.29 3.80 1.86
CA PRO A 52 -3.23 4.83 2.91
C PRO A 52 -1.80 5.13 3.34
N CYS A 53 -1.38 6.38 3.17
CA CYS A 53 -0.09 6.89 3.59
C CYS A 53 -0.20 8.30 4.15
N ILE A 54 0.80 8.70 4.92
CA ILE A 54 1.04 10.08 5.33
C ILE A 54 2.15 10.62 4.42
N THR A 55 1.93 11.81 3.86
CA THR A 55 2.86 12.53 2.98
C THR A 55 3.57 13.65 3.72
#